data_AF-A0A7V5R1G4-F1
#
_entry.id   AF-A0A7V5R1G4-F1
#
_cell.length_a   1.000
_cell.length_b   1.000
_cell.length_c   1.000
_cell.angle_alpha   90.00
_cell.angle_beta   90.00
_cell.angle_gamma   90.00
#
_symmetry.space_group_name_H-M   'P 1'
#
loop_
_entity.id
_entity.type
_entity.pdbx_description
1 polymer ?
#
loop_
_entity_poly.entity_id
_entity_poly.type
_entity_poly.pdbx_seq_one_letter_code
_entity_poly.pdbx_strand_id
1 'polypeptide(L)'
;MLQFRLLLIIIFSLQLLGCAPNYLYHSPNNDCKDGDDALCSTDYIQQRDGYTLGFVEIDDKGWFRDRGQLDAFVQMLQQTAGDDVLLLVYAHGWKHNASNEDRDMLRMHSTLAHLYAVEQYSDHPRQVIGLYVGWRGLSVTAPILKELSFWDRKSTAHNAGESANEVFTKLQLVMDNKRALSAHPNSTYVVIGHSFGGALVYSAIRPIIVSRLSKQLYDNTLLEQQNSNSDLVVLLNPAFEASRVNELRKQFKSLHAAPYLVILTADNDW
;
A
#
# COMPACT_ATOMS: atom_id res chain seq x y z
N MET A 1 8.30 -47.15 22.74
CA MET A 1 9.44 -46.20 22.95
C MET A 1 9.88 -45.52 21.65
N LEU A 2 9.97 -46.24 20.51
CA LEU A 2 10.34 -45.67 19.21
C LEU A 2 9.35 -44.62 18.67
N GLN A 3 8.03 -44.86 18.80
CA GLN A 3 7.00 -43.91 18.37
C GLN A 3 6.99 -42.60 19.18
N PHE A 4 7.35 -42.65 20.46
CA PHE A 4 7.42 -41.46 21.32
C PHE A 4 8.64 -40.60 20.98
N ARG A 5 9.77 -41.23 20.63
CA ARG A 5 10.96 -40.54 20.12
C ARG A 5 10.70 -39.91 18.74
N LEU A 6 9.96 -40.60 17.87
CA LEU A 6 9.56 -40.05 16.57
C LEU A 6 8.65 -38.82 16.74
N LEU A 7 7.70 -38.87 17.67
CA LEU A 7 6.81 -37.75 17.98
C LEU A 7 7.58 -36.54 18.53
N LEU A 8 8.54 -36.76 19.43
CA LEU A 8 9.40 -35.71 19.98
C LEU A 8 10.31 -35.10 18.90
N ILE A 9 10.85 -35.90 17.99
CA ILE A 9 11.65 -35.41 16.86
C ILE A 9 10.78 -34.58 15.90
N ILE A 10 9.55 -35.02 15.63
CA ILE A 10 8.59 -34.27 14.82
C ILE A 10 8.26 -32.93 15.49
N ILE A 11 7.89 -32.92 16.78
CA ILE A 11 7.59 -31.69 17.54
C ILE A 11 8.81 -30.75 17.59
N PHE A 12 10.02 -31.27 17.80
CA PHE A 12 11.25 -30.47 17.82
C PHE A 12 11.61 -29.93 16.43
N SER A 13 11.36 -30.71 15.37
CA SER A 13 11.53 -30.26 13.98
C SER A 13 10.47 -29.23 13.53
N LEU A 14 9.26 -29.29 14.08
CA LEU A 14 8.22 -28.27 13.93
C LEU A 14 8.61 -26.95 14.62
N GLN A 15 9.43 -26.98 15.67
CA GLN A 15 9.95 -25.78 16.32
C GLN A 15 11.11 -25.11 15.56
N LEU A 16 11.72 -25.82 14.60
CA LEU A 16 12.73 -25.27 13.68
C LEU A 16 12.09 -24.67 12.41
N LEU A 17 10.75 -24.69 12.29
CA LEU A 17 10.04 -23.95 11.26
C LEU A 17 10.11 -22.46 11.60
N GLY A 18 10.95 -21.72 10.90
CA GLY A 18 11.16 -20.29 11.14
C GLY A 18 9.84 -19.52 11.04
N CYS A 19 9.48 -18.79 12.10
CA CYS A 19 8.48 -17.74 12.00
C CYS A 19 9.03 -16.63 11.10
N ALA A 20 8.16 -16.05 10.28
CA ALA A 20 8.53 -14.81 9.61
C ALA A 20 8.81 -13.72 10.66
N PRO A 21 9.77 -12.81 10.40
CA PRO A 21 10.08 -11.75 11.34
C PRO A 21 8.86 -10.89 11.69
N ASN A 22 8.77 -10.49 12.97
CA ASN A 22 7.65 -9.72 13.51
C ASN A 22 8.15 -8.45 14.21
N TYR A 23 9.01 -7.69 13.53
CA TYR A 23 9.57 -6.43 14.01
C TYR A 23 9.30 -5.30 13.00
N LEU A 24 9.47 -4.07 13.47
CA LEU A 24 9.37 -2.84 12.68
C LEU A 24 10.64 -2.67 11.84
N TYR A 25 10.52 -2.54 10.51
CA TYR A 25 11.67 -2.39 9.62
C TYR A 25 12.19 -0.96 9.58
N HIS A 26 11.29 0.04 9.61
CA HIS A 26 11.63 1.44 9.53
C HIS A 26 11.35 2.15 10.85
N SER A 27 12.34 2.80 11.46
CA SER A 27 12.27 3.57 12.70
C SER A 27 13.25 4.77 12.67
N PRO A 28 13.00 5.87 13.39
CA PRO A 28 13.72 7.14 13.28
C PRO A 28 15.04 7.15 14.08
N ASN A 29 15.40 6.03 14.72
CA ASN A 29 16.54 5.91 15.64
C ASN A 29 17.57 4.86 15.17
N ASN A 30 17.65 4.58 13.87
CA ASN A 30 18.60 3.60 13.37
C ASN A 30 19.76 4.32 12.67
N ASP A 31 20.92 4.33 13.33
CA ASP A 31 22.14 4.88 12.78
C ASP A 31 22.59 4.02 11.58
N CYS A 32 22.44 4.57 10.37
CA CYS A 32 23.25 4.13 9.25
C CYS A 32 24.69 4.46 9.61
N LYS A 33 25.53 3.43 9.77
CA LYS A 33 26.96 3.69 9.93
C LYS A 33 27.45 4.34 8.64
N ASP A 34 28.01 5.55 8.77
CA ASP A 34 28.55 6.34 7.67
C ASP A 34 29.36 5.46 6.69
N GLY A 35 28.91 5.43 5.43
CA GLY A 35 29.59 4.73 4.33
C GLY A 35 28.62 4.03 3.37
N ASP A 36 28.19 4.76 2.33
CA ASP A 36 27.74 4.26 1.02
C ASP A 36 26.75 3.09 1.00
N ASP A 37 25.52 3.31 1.49
CA ASP A 37 24.36 2.72 0.82
C ASP A 37 23.15 3.64 0.96
N ALA A 38 22.69 4.19 -0.17
CA ALA A 38 21.41 4.90 -0.27
C ALA A 38 20.19 3.99 0.06
N LEU A 39 20.42 2.72 0.41
CA LEU A 39 19.43 1.74 0.86
C LEU A 39 19.62 1.33 2.34
N CYS A 40 20.60 1.89 3.05
CA CYS A 40 20.87 1.56 4.46
C CYS A 40 19.88 2.25 5.43
N SER A 41 19.31 3.39 5.02
CA SER A 41 18.37 4.17 5.83
C SER A 41 17.14 3.35 6.19
N THR A 42 16.84 3.26 7.49
CA THR A 42 15.56 2.73 7.97
C THR A 42 14.65 3.84 8.50
N ASP A 43 14.90 5.10 8.17
CA ASP A 43 14.02 6.19 8.61
C ASP A 43 12.58 6.02 8.11
N TYR A 44 11.61 6.57 8.85
CA TYR A 44 10.20 6.63 8.45
C TYR A 44 9.99 7.35 7.12
N ILE A 45 10.87 8.30 6.81
CA ILE A 45 10.84 9.10 5.59
C ILE A 45 12.25 9.14 5.05
N GLN A 46 12.43 8.57 3.86
CA GLN A 46 13.68 8.55 3.13
C GLN A 46 13.62 9.60 2.03
N GLN A 47 14.49 10.61 2.13
CA GLN A 47 14.71 11.58 1.06
C GLN A 47 15.76 11.02 0.09
N ARG A 48 15.48 11.05 -1.20
CA ARG A 48 16.37 10.59 -2.28
C ARG A 48 16.43 11.66 -3.36
N ASP A 49 17.41 11.52 -4.25
CA ASP A 49 17.52 12.40 -5.41
C ASP A 49 16.28 12.23 -6.29
N GLY A 50 15.40 13.24 -6.26
CA GLY A 50 14.20 13.34 -7.09
C GLY A 50 12.92 12.75 -6.51
N TYR A 51 12.95 12.03 -5.38
CA TYR A 51 11.72 11.54 -4.75
C TYR A 51 11.86 11.34 -3.24
N THR A 52 10.72 11.36 -2.56
CA THR A 52 10.59 11.00 -1.15
C THR A 52 9.89 9.66 -1.03
N LEU A 53 10.33 8.78 -0.11
CA LEU A 53 9.63 7.53 0.21
C LEU A 53 9.33 7.46 1.71
N GLY A 54 8.06 7.32 2.07
CA GLY A 54 7.63 7.03 3.44
C GLY A 54 7.23 5.58 3.64
N PHE A 55 7.12 5.20 4.91
CA PHE A 55 6.72 3.85 5.33
C PHE A 55 5.59 3.90 6.34
N VAL A 56 4.62 3.00 6.19
CA VAL A 56 3.62 2.69 7.22
C VAL A 56 3.55 1.18 7.35
N GLU A 57 3.94 0.68 8.51
CA GLU A 57 3.96 -0.74 8.82
C GLU A 57 2.83 -1.09 9.79
N ILE A 58 2.01 -2.06 9.38
CA ILE A 58 0.88 -2.56 10.16
C ILE A 58 1.07 -4.04 10.52
N ASP A 59 0.45 -4.45 11.62
CA ASP A 59 0.38 -5.86 12.00
C ASP A 59 -0.73 -6.61 11.27
N ASP A 60 -0.90 -7.90 11.62
CA ASP A 60 -1.93 -8.77 11.05
C ASP A 60 -3.36 -8.32 11.33
N LYS A 61 -3.55 -7.53 12.39
CA LYS A 61 -4.85 -6.98 12.76
C LYS A 61 -5.06 -5.61 12.10
N GLY A 62 -4.08 -5.12 11.34
CA GLY A 62 -4.07 -3.80 10.75
C GLY A 62 -3.76 -2.68 11.75
N TRP A 63 -3.20 -3.01 12.91
CA TRP A 63 -2.75 -2.02 13.87
C TRP A 63 -1.39 -1.48 13.46
N PHE A 64 -1.19 -0.17 13.61
CA PHE A 64 0.10 0.47 13.38
C PHE A 64 1.17 -0.11 14.30
N ARG A 65 2.31 -0.49 13.71
CA ARG A 65 3.50 -0.89 14.48
C ARG A 65 4.11 0.30 15.19
N ASP A 66 4.18 1.43 14.49
CA ASP A 66 4.39 2.74 15.06
C ASP A 66 3.46 3.74 14.38
N ARG A 67 2.62 4.42 15.16
CA ARG A 67 1.70 5.43 14.62
C ARG A 67 2.42 6.70 14.15
N GLY A 68 3.61 6.96 14.69
CA GLY A 68 4.50 8.05 14.29
C GLY A 68 4.90 7.97 12.82
N GLN A 69 4.90 6.78 12.21
CA GLN A 69 5.10 6.61 10.76
C GLN A 69 4.06 7.37 9.94
N LEU A 70 2.77 7.09 10.20
CA LEU A 70 1.67 7.73 9.49
C LEU A 70 1.59 9.22 9.81
N ASP A 71 1.74 9.57 11.09
CA ASP A 71 1.62 10.96 11.54
C ASP A 71 2.75 11.84 10.95
N ALA A 72 4.00 11.34 10.94
CA ALA A 72 5.13 12.03 10.30
C ALA A 72 4.95 12.15 8.78
N PHE A 73 4.50 11.08 8.11
CA PHE A 73 4.29 11.10 6.67
C PHE A 73 3.18 12.07 6.25
N VAL A 74 2.05 12.06 6.96
CA VAL A 74 0.94 12.99 6.72
C VAL A 74 1.38 14.43 6.96
N GLN A 75 2.13 14.69 8.04
CA GLN A 75 2.67 16.01 8.33
C GLN A 75 3.61 16.48 7.22
N MET A 76 4.55 15.64 6.79
CA MET A 76 5.47 15.95 5.69
C MET A 76 4.68 16.27 4.41
N LEU A 77 3.73 15.42 4.03
CA LEU A 77 2.90 15.62 2.84
C LEU A 77 2.11 16.94 2.92
N GLN A 78 1.54 17.28 4.07
CA GLN A 78 0.84 18.56 4.27
C GLN A 78 1.78 19.76 4.13
N GLN A 79 3.01 19.64 4.64
CA GLN A 79 4.04 20.69 4.62
C GLN A 79 4.75 20.84 3.28
N THR A 80 4.63 19.87 2.36
CA THR A 80 5.05 20.02 0.96
C THR A 80 4.34 21.21 0.33
N ALA A 81 5.00 22.37 0.31
CA ALA A 81 4.42 23.65 -0.02
C ALA A 81 4.38 23.90 -1.53
N GLY A 82 3.28 24.47 -2.02
CA GLY A 82 3.20 25.13 -3.33
C GLY A 82 3.23 24.24 -4.57
N ASP A 83 3.82 23.05 -4.47
CA ASP A 83 3.98 22.12 -5.60
C ASP A 83 2.89 21.06 -5.62
N ASP A 84 2.44 20.71 -6.82
CA ASP A 84 1.60 19.55 -7.02
C ASP A 84 2.37 18.25 -6.71
N VAL A 85 1.66 17.26 -6.18
CA VAL A 85 2.27 15.99 -5.73
C VAL A 85 1.77 14.84 -6.60
N LEU A 86 2.68 13.96 -7.02
CA LEU A 86 2.36 12.61 -7.48
C LEU A 86 2.62 11.66 -6.31
N LEU A 87 1.57 11.30 -5.60
CA LEU A 87 1.61 10.36 -4.48
C LEU A 87 1.34 8.95 -4.99
N LEU A 88 2.33 8.07 -4.91
CA LEU A 88 2.20 6.64 -5.18
C LEU A 88 2.22 5.84 -3.88
N VAL A 89 1.11 5.21 -3.53
CA VAL A 89 1.02 4.27 -2.40
C VAL A 89 1.10 2.85 -2.92
N TYR A 90 1.92 2.00 -2.30
CA TYR A 90 2.06 0.60 -2.65
C TYR A 90 1.89 -0.31 -1.44
N ALA A 91 0.99 -1.30 -1.53
CA ALA A 91 0.83 -2.36 -0.54
C ALA A 91 1.26 -3.72 -1.12
N HIS A 92 2.24 -4.35 -0.48
CA HIS A 92 2.91 -5.53 -1.01
C HIS A 92 2.11 -6.84 -0.83
N GLY A 93 2.48 -7.87 -1.59
CA GLY A 93 1.89 -9.20 -1.52
C GLY A 93 2.34 -10.02 -0.29
N TRP A 94 1.72 -11.19 -0.09
CA TRP A 94 1.95 -12.01 1.11
C TRP A 94 3.36 -12.59 1.23
N LYS A 95 4.11 -12.74 0.13
CA LYS A 95 5.51 -13.24 0.13
C LYS A 95 6.55 -12.14 0.38
N HIS A 96 6.11 -10.90 0.60
CA HIS A 96 6.96 -9.71 0.70
C HIS A 96 6.89 -9.08 2.10
N ASN A 97 7.85 -8.20 2.40
CA ASN A 97 7.92 -7.42 3.63
C ASN A 97 8.45 -5.99 3.36
N ALA A 98 8.73 -5.23 4.42
CA ALA A 98 9.21 -3.86 4.35
C ALA A 98 10.74 -3.72 4.55
N SER A 99 11.52 -4.78 4.37
CA SER A 99 12.99 -4.69 4.34
C SER A 99 13.46 -3.91 3.11
N ASN A 100 14.52 -3.12 3.25
CA ASN A 100 15.19 -2.44 2.13
C ASN A 100 15.73 -3.41 1.06
N GLU A 101 15.98 -4.66 1.42
CA GLU A 101 16.45 -5.71 0.50
C GLU A 101 15.29 -6.49 -0.16
N ASP A 102 14.04 -6.25 0.23
CA ASP A 102 12.89 -6.93 -0.36
C ASP A 102 12.74 -6.52 -1.84
N ARG A 103 12.46 -7.49 -2.70
CA ARG A 103 12.30 -7.29 -4.14
C ARG A 103 11.23 -6.25 -4.50
N ASP A 104 10.12 -6.22 -3.77
CA ASP A 104 9.06 -5.24 -4.03
C ASP A 104 9.46 -3.85 -3.52
N MET A 105 10.30 -3.78 -2.48
CA MET A 105 10.91 -2.52 -2.03
C MET A 105 11.86 -1.95 -3.08
N LEU A 106 12.76 -2.77 -3.62
CA LEU A 106 13.68 -2.35 -4.68
C LEU A 106 12.93 -1.88 -5.93
N ARG A 107 11.81 -2.54 -6.27
CA ARG A 107 10.93 -2.10 -7.36
C ARG A 107 10.21 -0.80 -7.07
N MET A 108 9.81 -0.56 -5.82
CA MET A 108 9.21 0.72 -5.43
C MET A 108 10.20 1.86 -5.66
N HIS A 109 11.44 1.72 -5.20
CA HIS A 109 12.50 2.71 -5.48
C HIS A 109 12.72 2.93 -6.98
N SER A 110 12.84 1.85 -7.76
CA SER A 110 13.00 1.95 -9.22
C SER A 110 11.80 2.64 -9.88
N THR A 111 10.58 2.35 -9.42
CA THR A 111 9.36 2.96 -9.96
C THR A 111 9.30 4.45 -9.67
N LEU A 112 9.61 4.87 -8.44
CA LEU A 112 9.63 6.30 -8.06
C LEU A 112 10.71 7.06 -8.83
N ALA A 113 11.90 6.48 -9.00
CA ALA A 113 12.96 7.08 -9.79
C ALA A 113 12.55 7.27 -11.27
N HIS A 114 11.88 6.27 -11.86
CA HIS A 114 11.35 6.38 -13.21
C HIS A 114 10.23 7.44 -13.31
N LEU A 115 9.32 7.50 -12.33
CA LEU A 115 8.27 8.52 -12.29
C LEU A 115 8.89 9.92 -12.20
N TYR A 116 9.90 10.11 -11.35
CA TYR A 116 10.62 11.38 -11.25
C TYR A 116 11.24 11.78 -12.58
N ALA A 117 11.91 10.86 -13.27
CA ALA A 117 12.50 11.11 -14.58
C ALA A 117 11.45 11.50 -15.63
N VAL A 118 10.28 10.87 -15.62
CA VAL A 118 9.16 11.22 -16.52
C VAL A 118 8.59 12.62 -16.19
N GLU A 119 8.44 12.95 -14.90
CA GLU A 119 7.95 14.26 -14.48
C GLU A 119 8.84 15.41 -14.96
N GLN A 120 10.15 15.18 -15.17
CA GLN A 120 11.07 16.22 -15.69
C GLN A 120 10.71 16.71 -17.10
N TYR A 121 9.88 15.98 -17.85
CA TYR A 121 9.41 16.37 -19.17
C TYR A 121 8.02 17.04 -19.15
N SER A 122 7.40 17.21 -17.97
CA SER A 122 6.12 17.89 -17.80
C SER A 122 6.31 19.41 -17.75
N ASP A 123 5.39 20.16 -18.36
CA ASP A 123 5.33 21.62 -18.21
C ASP A 123 5.00 22.05 -16.77
N HIS A 124 4.41 21.13 -15.99
CA HIS A 124 4.06 21.28 -14.58
C HIS A 124 4.51 20.03 -13.82
N PRO A 125 5.81 19.90 -13.50
CA PRO A 125 6.35 18.73 -12.83
C PRO A 125 5.80 18.64 -11.40
N ARG A 126 5.43 17.43 -11.00
CA ARG A 126 4.96 17.15 -9.63
C ARG A 126 6.09 16.61 -8.79
N GLN A 127 6.05 16.89 -7.48
CA GLN A 127 6.91 16.19 -6.54
C GLN A 127 6.50 14.72 -6.44
N VAL A 128 7.45 13.82 -6.69
CA VAL A 128 7.20 12.38 -6.63
C VAL A 128 7.38 11.90 -5.20
N ILE A 129 6.29 11.43 -4.60
CA ILE A 129 6.24 10.95 -3.22
C ILE A 129 5.69 9.53 -3.22
N GLY A 130 6.42 8.61 -2.60
CA GLY A 130 6.01 7.23 -2.38
C GLY A 130 5.56 7.00 -0.94
N LEU A 131 4.61 6.09 -0.74
CA LEU A 131 4.33 5.47 0.54
C LEU A 131 4.31 3.94 0.38
N TYR A 132 5.17 3.24 1.11
CA TYR A 132 5.14 1.79 1.18
C TYR A 132 4.33 1.34 2.41
N VAL A 133 3.26 0.59 2.17
CA VAL A 133 2.42 -0.01 3.22
C VAL A 133 2.89 -1.44 3.46
N GLY A 134 3.67 -1.59 4.53
CA GLY A 134 4.18 -2.86 5.02
C GLY A 134 3.14 -3.58 5.88
N TRP A 135 2.91 -4.87 5.66
CA TRP A 135 2.11 -5.70 6.56
C TRP A 135 2.74 -7.09 6.68
N ARG A 136 2.40 -7.85 7.73
CA ARG A 136 3.03 -9.16 7.94
C ARG A 136 2.43 -10.23 7.03
N GLY A 137 2.86 -10.27 5.76
CA GLY A 137 2.33 -11.19 4.75
C GLY A 137 2.61 -12.67 5.01
N LEU A 138 3.86 -13.04 5.32
CA LEU A 138 4.26 -14.40 5.68
C LEU A 138 4.10 -14.60 7.19
N SER A 139 3.54 -15.73 7.61
CA SER A 139 3.57 -16.17 9.03
C SER A 139 4.56 -17.31 9.26
N VAL A 140 4.80 -18.14 8.23
CA VAL A 140 5.63 -19.35 8.29
C VAL A 140 6.57 -19.39 7.08
N THR A 141 7.87 -19.60 7.30
CA THR A 141 8.88 -19.63 6.21
C THR A 141 9.09 -21.02 5.59
N ALA A 142 8.47 -22.07 6.16
CA ALA A 142 8.57 -23.44 5.68
C ALA A 142 7.80 -23.67 4.36
N PRO A 143 8.46 -24.15 3.28
CA PRO A 143 7.89 -24.21 1.93
C PRO A 143 6.54 -24.92 1.80
N ILE A 144 6.34 -26.03 2.52
CA ILE A 144 5.11 -26.85 2.44
C ILE A 144 3.94 -26.20 3.21
N LEU A 145 4.25 -25.39 4.24
CA LEU A 145 3.23 -24.70 5.04
C LEU A 145 2.89 -23.30 4.51
N LYS A 146 3.69 -22.76 3.58
CA LYS A 146 3.41 -21.49 2.90
C LYS A 146 2.06 -21.53 2.17
N GLU A 147 1.78 -22.60 1.45
CA GLU A 147 0.52 -22.78 0.72
C GLU A 147 -0.68 -23.01 1.65
N LEU A 148 -0.46 -23.64 2.82
CA LEU A 148 -1.50 -23.78 3.86
C LEU A 148 -1.81 -22.45 4.55
N SER A 149 -0.82 -21.55 4.66
CA SER A 149 -1.02 -20.21 5.21
C SER A 149 -1.83 -19.30 4.29
N PHE A 150 -1.98 -19.63 3.00
CA PHE A 150 -2.66 -18.79 2.01
C PHE A 150 -4.08 -18.39 2.44
N TRP A 151 -4.91 -19.34 2.90
CA TRP A 151 -6.30 -19.05 3.28
C TRP A 151 -6.40 -18.20 4.55
N ASP A 152 -5.61 -18.52 5.57
CA ASP A 152 -5.54 -17.74 6.81
C ASP A 152 -5.03 -16.32 6.54
N ARG A 153 -4.02 -16.21 5.67
CA ARG A 153 -3.48 -14.92 5.26
C ARG A 153 -4.49 -14.09 4.47
N LYS A 154 -5.41 -14.73 3.74
CA LYS A 154 -6.38 -14.04 2.89
C LYS A 154 -7.41 -13.31 3.75
N SER A 155 -7.92 -13.99 4.77
CA SER A 155 -8.77 -13.36 5.78
C SER A 155 -8.00 -12.28 6.55
N THR A 156 -6.72 -12.51 6.84
CA THR A 156 -5.91 -11.55 7.58
C THR A 156 -5.69 -10.26 6.79
N ALA A 157 -5.42 -10.35 5.49
CA ALA A 157 -5.27 -9.18 4.62
C ALA A 157 -6.54 -8.32 4.58
N HIS A 158 -7.72 -8.95 4.51
CA HIS A 158 -9.00 -8.24 4.56
C HIS A 158 -9.19 -7.52 5.91
N ASN A 159 -8.99 -8.22 7.02
CA ASN A 159 -9.16 -7.66 8.37
C ASN A 159 -8.16 -6.54 8.66
N ALA A 160 -6.92 -6.71 8.23
CA ALA A 160 -5.89 -5.68 8.34
C ALA A 160 -6.26 -4.45 7.52
N GLY A 161 -6.76 -4.63 6.29
CA GLY A 161 -7.22 -3.54 5.44
C GLY A 161 -8.40 -2.78 6.06
N GLU A 162 -9.38 -3.48 6.62
CA GLU A 162 -10.52 -2.85 7.31
C GLU A 162 -10.06 -1.95 8.48
N SER A 163 -9.02 -2.36 9.20
CA SER A 163 -8.47 -1.61 10.33
C SER A 163 -7.48 -0.51 9.92
N ALA A 164 -6.79 -0.67 8.79
CA ALA A 164 -5.81 0.29 8.26
C ALA A 164 -6.42 1.33 7.29
N ASN A 165 -7.75 1.42 7.22
CA ASN A 165 -8.48 2.39 6.41
C ASN A 165 -8.09 3.86 6.71
N GLU A 166 -7.63 4.14 7.94
CA GLU A 166 -7.16 5.45 8.37
C GLU A 166 -6.03 5.98 7.46
N VAL A 167 -5.11 5.11 7.03
CA VAL A 167 -3.99 5.47 6.13
C VAL A 167 -4.55 6.12 4.87
N PHE A 168 -5.39 5.37 4.14
CA PHE A 168 -5.91 5.80 2.85
C PHE A 168 -6.86 6.99 2.99
N THR A 169 -7.65 7.05 4.07
CA THR A 169 -8.57 8.16 4.33
C THR A 169 -7.84 9.46 4.61
N LYS A 170 -6.80 9.44 5.45
CA LYS A 170 -5.98 10.63 5.75
C LYS A 170 -5.26 11.13 4.50
N LEU A 171 -4.64 10.24 3.72
CA LEU A 171 -3.96 10.61 2.49
C LEU A 171 -4.92 11.22 1.47
N GLN A 172 -6.09 10.59 1.28
CA GLN A 172 -7.13 11.12 0.41
C GLN A 172 -7.52 12.55 0.81
N LEU A 173 -7.74 12.80 2.10
CA LEU A 173 -8.09 14.13 2.59
C LEU A 173 -6.98 15.16 2.34
N VAL A 174 -5.71 14.80 2.55
CA VAL A 174 -4.58 15.69 2.27
C VAL A 174 -4.49 16.02 0.78
N MET A 175 -4.66 15.02 -0.10
CA MET A 175 -4.61 15.21 -1.55
C MET A 175 -5.82 16.02 -2.06
N ASP A 176 -7.01 15.78 -1.52
CA ASP A 176 -8.22 16.58 -1.80
C ASP A 176 -7.99 18.05 -1.41
N ASN A 177 -7.41 18.30 -0.24
CA ASN A 177 -7.09 19.66 0.22
C ASN A 177 -6.02 20.33 -0.65
N LYS A 178 -4.96 19.61 -1.05
CA LYS A 178 -3.93 20.15 -1.95
C LYS A 178 -4.53 20.59 -3.27
N ARG A 179 -5.39 19.76 -3.88
CA ARG A 179 -6.10 20.11 -5.12
C ARG A 179 -7.01 21.32 -4.95
N ALA A 180 -7.76 21.39 -3.85
CA ALA A 180 -8.67 22.50 -3.59
C ALA A 180 -7.96 23.85 -3.38
N LEU A 181 -6.71 23.83 -2.92
CA LEU A 181 -5.89 25.02 -2.70
C LEU A 181 -4.99 25.39 -3.88
N SER A 182 -4.81 24.48 -4.85
CA SER A 182 -3.96 24.72 -6.03
C SER A 182 -4.71 25.54 -7.10
N ALA A 183 -4.02 26.50 -7.71
CA ALA A 183 -4.54 27.25 -8.85
C ALA A 183 -4.65 26.38 -10.12
N HIS A 184 -3.81 25.34 -10.23
CA HIS A 184 -3.83 24.36 -11.31
C HIS A 184 -3.79 22.96 -10.66
N PRO A 185 -4.94 22.33 -10.35
CA PRO A 185 -4.95 21.08 -9.59
C PRO A 185 -4.37 19.91 -10.40
N ASN A 186 -3.07 19.66 -10.27
CA ASN A 186 -2.37 18.55 -10.94
C ASN A 186 -1.97 17.42 -9.96
N SER A 187 -2.15 17.64 -8.66
CA SER A 187 -1.86 16.65 -7.62
C SER A 187 -2.63 15.33 -7.84
N THR A 188 -1.90 14.23 -7.93
CA THR A 188 -2.38 12.89 -8.28
C THR A 188 -2.08 11.88 -7.19
N TYR A 189 -3.06 11.05 -6.86
CA TYR A 189 -3.02 10.04 -5.82
C TYR A 189 -3.27 8.65 -6.42
N VAL A 190 -2.23 7.84 -6.48
CA VAL A 190 -2.28 6.49 -7.02
C VAL A 190 -2.07 5.49 -5.90
N VAL A 191 -2.95 4.49 -5.79
CA VAL A 191 -2.81 3.39 -4.84
C VAL A 191 -2.70 2.08 -5.61
N ILE A 192 -1.66 1.31 -5.32
CA ILE A 192 -1.41 0.01 -5.93
C ILE A 192 -1.38 -1.05 -4.83
N GLY A 193 -2.11 -2.14 -5.03
CA GLY A 193 -2.03 -3.33 -4.17
C GLY A 193 -1.80 -4.58 -5.00
N HIS A 194 -0.77 -5.36 -4.67
CA HIS A 194 -0.48 -6.63 -5.33
C HIS A 194 -0.92 -7.82 -4.49
N SER A 195 -1.55 -8.83 -5.11
CA SER A 195 -1.94 -10.08 -4.47
C SER A 195 -2.77 -9.83 -3.19
N PHE A 196 -2.23 -10.17 -2.03
CA PHE A 196 -2.90 -9.96 -0.74
C PHE A 196 -2.86 -8.49 -0.30
N GLY A 197 -1.83 -7.73 -0.71
CA GLY A 197 -1.83 -6.27 -0.61
C GLY A 197 -2.99 -5.66 -1.42
N GLY A 198 -3.37 -6.28 -2.54
CA GLY A 198 -4.58 -5.92 -3.29
C GLY A 198 -5.87 -6.13 -2.49
N ALA A 199 -5.96 -7.21 -1.71
CA ALA A 199 -7.09 -7.46 -0.82
C ALA A 199 -7.15 -6.49 0.36
N LEU A 200 -5.98 -6.17 0.95
CA LEU A 200 -5.83 -5.16 2.00
C LEU A 200 -6.29 -3.79 1.50
N VAL A 201 -5.73 -3.33 0.38
CA VAL A 201 -6.09 -2.04 -0.22
C VAL A 201 -7.59 -2.00 -0.52
N TYR A 202 -8.13 -3.03 -1.17
CA TYR A 202 -9.55 -3.09 -1.50
C TYR A 202 -10.45 -2.96 -0.26
N SER A 203 -10.14 -3.72 0.80
CA SER A 203 -10.86 -3.64 2.07
C SER A 203 -10.80 -2.24 2.69
N ALA A 204 -9.62 -1.61 2.65
CA ALA A 204 -9.40 -0.29 3.24
C ALA A 204 -10.13 0.85 2.51
N ILE A 205 -10.15 0.81 1.17
CA ILE A 205 -10.72 1.89 0.35
C ILE A 205 -12.20 1.71 0.04
N ARG A 206 -12.76 0.49 0.16
CA ARG A 206 -14.15 0.21 -0.21
C ARG A 206 -15.15 1.16 0.47
N PRO A 207 -15.05 1.47 1.78
CA PRO A 207 -15.92 2.45 2.42
C PRO A 207 -15.82 3.86 1.79
N ILE A 208 -14.61 4.27 1.40
CA ILE A 208 -14.34 5.57 0.75
C ILE A 208 -15.05 5.63 -0.62
N ILE A 209 -14.91 4.57 -1.41
CA ILE A 209 -15.58 4.43 -2.71
C ILE A 209 -17.10 4.51 -2.57
N VAL A 210 -17.68 3.70 -1.66
CA VAL A 210 -19.13 3.64 -1.46
C VAL A 210 -19.68 5.00 -1.02
N SER A 211 -18.98 5.69 -0.12
CA SER A 211 -19.34 7.02 0.33
C SER A 211 -19.35 8.04 -0.82
N ARG A 212 -18.31 8.04 -1.66
CA ARG A 212 -18.21 8.91 -2.85
C ARG A 212 -19.32 8.64 -3.86
N LEU A 213 -19.54 7.38 -4.21
CA LEU A 213 -20.61 6.98 -5.12
C LEU A 213 -21.98 7.44 -4.62
N SER A 214 -22.24 7.25 -3.33
CA SER A 214 -23.51 7.63 -2.71
C SER A 214 -23.71 9.15 -2.75
N LYS A 215 -22.65 9.94 -2.53
CA LYS A 215 -22.68 11.41 -2.67
C LYS A 215 -22.96 11.83 -4.11
N GLN A 216 -22.32 11.19 -5.08
CA GLN A 216 -22.50 11.48 -6.50
C GLN A 216 -23.92 11.15 -7.00
N LEU A 217 -24.53 10.07 -6.50
CA LEU A 217 -25.91 9.70 -6.85
C LEU A 217 -26.96 10.64 -6.24
N TYR A 218 -26.66 11.27 -5.10
CA TYR A 218 -27.58 12.17 -4.41
C TYR A 218 -27.49 13.62 -4.90
N ASP A 219 -26.31 14.05 -5.36
CA ASP A 219 -26.04 15.44 -5.75
C ASP A 219 -25.46 15.55 -7.17
N ASN A 220 -26.35 15.79 -8.14
CA ASN A 220 -26.00 15.98 -9.55
C ASN A 220 -25.16 17.25 -9.81
N THR A 221 -25.03 18.18 -8.84
CA THR A 221 -24.27 19.43 -9.04
C THR A 221 -22.76 19.30 -8.75
N LEU A 222 -22.33 18.22 -8.10
CA LEU A 222 -20.90 17.92 -7.88
C LEU A 222 -20.20 17.34 -9.12
N LEU A 223 -20.95 17.05 -10.17
CA LEU A 223 -20.48 16.41 -11.41
C LEU A 223 -19.51 17.27 -12.23
N GLU A 224 -19.53 18.60 -12.08
CA GLU A 224 -18.67 19.49 -12.86
C GLU A 224 -17.39 19.91 -12.13
N GLN A 225 -17.41 20.00 -10.80
CA GLN A 225 -16.25 20.46 -10.00
C GLN A 225 -15.28 19.34 -9.61
N GLN A 226 -15.69 18.06 -9.61
CA GLN A 226 -14.82 16.92 -9.29
C GLN A 226 -14.19 16.24 -10.52
N ASN A 227 -14.14 16.90 -11.68
CA ASN A 227 -13.50 16.38 -12.90
C ASN A 227 -11.97 16.20 -12.82
N SER A 228 -11.37 16.43 -11.66
CA SER A 228 -9.98 16.03 -11.38
C SER A 228 -9.96 14.52 -11.11
N ASN A 229 -9.93 13.74 -12.20
CA ASN A 229 -9.68 12.29 -12.26
C ASN A 229 -8.24 11.92 -11.84
N SER A 230 -7.75 12.53 -10.77
CA SER A 230 -6.37 12.43 -10.32
C SER A 230 -6.25 11.42 -9.19
N ASP A 231 -7.25 10.55 -9.00
CA ASP A 231 -7.20 9.40 -8.10
C ASP A 231 -7.28 8.12 -8.93
N LEU A 232 -6.38 7.17 -8.68
CA LEU A 232 -6.38 5.87 -9.33
C LEU A 232 -6.04 4.76 -8.34
N VAL A 233 -6.87 3.73 -8.28
CA VAL A 233 -6.55 2.49 -7.56
C VAL A 233 -6.32 1.36 -8.55
N VAL A 234 -5.14 0.74 -8.47
CA VAL A 234 -4.77 -0.43 -9.28
C VAL A 234 -4.59 -1.65 -8.39
N LEU A 235 -5.41 -2.66 -8.59
CA LEU A 235 -5.28 -3.94 -7.90
C LEU A 235 -4.68 -4.96 -8.87
N LEU A 236 -3.47 -5.43 -8.55
CA LEU A 236 -2.70 -6.37 -9.36
C LEU A 236 -2.90 -7.78 -8.81
N ASN A 237 -3.54 -8.64 -9.59
CA ASN A 237 -3.90 -10.01 -9.27
C ASN A 237 -4.43 -10.17 -7.83
N PRO A 238 -5.46 -9.39 -7.43
CA PRO A 238 -5.84 -9.34 -6.03
C PRO A 238 -6.41 -10.68 -5.56
N ALA A 239 -5.95 -11.12 -4.39
CA ALA A 239 -6.34 -12.40 -3.83
C ALA A 239 -7.69 -12.34 -3.10
N PHE A 240 -8.77 -12.00 -3.81
CA PHE A 240 -10.14 -12.02 -3.28
C PHE A 240 -11.17 -12.42 -4.36
N GLU A 241 -12.37 -12.83 -3.93
CA GLU A 241 -13.41 -13.30 -4.85
C GLU A 241 -14.00 -12.18 -5.69
N ALA A 242 -14.17 -12.41 -7.00
CA ALA A 242 -14.80 -11.46 -7.92
C ALA A 242 -16.21 -11.00 -7.49
N SER A 243 -16.92 -11.82 -6.70
CA SER A 243 -18.22 -11.44 -6.13
C SER A 243 -18.14 -10.17 -5.28
N ARG A 244 -17.01 -9.93 -4.59
CA ARG A 244 -16.80 -8.77 -3.72
C ARG A 244 -16.81 -7.43 -4.46
N VAL A 245 -16.47 -7.42 -5.75
CA VAL A 245 -16.42 -6.21 -6.59
C VAL A 245 -17.61 -6.08 -7.53
N ASN A 246 -18.40 -7.14 -7.72
CA ASN A 246 -19.46 -7.16 -8.73
C ASN A 246 -20.57 -6.14 -8.44
N GLU A 247 -20.91 -5.92 -7.16
CA GLU A 247 -21.88 -4.91 -6.75
C GLU A 247 -21.41 -3.49 -7.07
N LEU A 248 -20.18 -3.14 -6.68
CA LEU A 248 -19.58 -1.84 -6.99
C LEU A 248 -19.49 -1.62 -8.50
N ARG A 249 -19.05 -2.63 -9.26
CA ARG A 249 -18.94 -2.56 -10.71
C ARG A 249 -20.29 -2.24 -11.38
N LYS A 250 -21.40 -2.80 -10.88
CA LYS A 250 -22.74 -2.49 -11.41
C LYS A 250 -23.11 -1.03 -11.19
N GLN A 251 -22.76 -0.45 -10.03
CA GLN A 251 -23.02 0.95 -9.70
C GLN A 251 -22.11 1.92 -10.49
N PHE A 252 -20.85 1.57 -10.74
CA PHE A 252 -19.94 2.40 -11.53
C PHE A 252 -20.29 2.43 -13.01
N LYS A 253 -20.80 1.33 -13.59
CA LYS A 253 -21.17 1.30 -15.02
C LYS A 253 -22.26 2.30 -15.39
N SER A 254 -23.08 2.74 -14.44
CA SER A 254 -24.08 3.80 -14.67
C SER A 254 -23.50 5.21 -14.64
N LEU A 255 -22.24 5.38 -14.24
CA LEU A 255 -21.58 6.68 -14.14
C LEU A 255 -20.62 6.87 -15.31
N HIS A 256 -20.74 7.98 -16.03
CA HIS A 256 -19.82 8.37 -17.11
C HIS A 256 -18.62 9.14 -16.52
N ALA A 257 -17.78 8.44 -15.75
CA ALA A 257 -16.60 9.02 -15.11
C ALA A 257 -15.34 8.21 -15.46
N ALA A 258 -14.14 8.80 -15.29
CA ALA A 258 -12.89 8.06 -15.47
C ALA A 258 -12.76 6.93 -14.44
N PRO A 259 -12.01 5.86 -14.75
CA PRO A 259 -11.92 4.70 -13.87
C PRO A 259 -11.17 5.04 -12.58
N TYR A 260 -11.90 5.03 -11.46
CA TYR A 260 -11.31 5.15 -10.12
C TYR A 260 -10.62 3.85 -9.66
N LEU A 261 -11.15 2.69 -10.07
CA LEU A 261 -10.66 1.37 -9.68
C LEU A 261 -10.40 0.51 -10.92
N VAL A 262 -9.15 0.10 -11.10
CA VAL A 262 -8.70 -0.82 -12.14
C VAL A 262 -8.23 -2.11 -11.48
N ILE A 263 -8.75 -3.25 -11.96
CA ILE A 263 -8.36 -4.57 -11.48
C ILE A 263 -7.73 -5.31 -12.66
N LEU A 264 -6.47 -5.71 -12.50
CA LEU A 264 -5.71 -6.45 -13.51
C LEU A 264 -5.45 -7.86 -12.98
N THR A 265 -5.80 -8.87 -13.76
CA THR A 265 -5.61 -10.29 -13.40
C THR A 265 -4.80 -10.99 -14.48
N ALA A 266 -3.87 -11.86 -14.08
CA ALA A 266 -3.05 -12.64 -15.00
C ALA A 266 -2.91 -14.07 -14.50
N ASP A 267 -2.92 -15.04 -15.40
CA ASP A 267 -2.89 -16.48 -15.07
C ASP A 267 -1.47 -16.99 -14.72
N ASN A 268 -0.43 -16.17 -14.93
CA ASN A 268 0.98 -16.54 -14.81
C ASN A 268 1.69 -15.97 -13.56
N ASP A 269 0.93 -15.54 -12.54
CA ASP A 269 1.47 -14.92 -11.33
C ASP A 269 1.40 -15.90 -10.14
N TRP A 270 2.42 -16.77 -10.01
CA TRP A 270 2.60 -17.75 -8.92
C TRP A 270 3.96 -17.61 -8.21
#